data_AF-A0A9J6GUC0-F1
#
_entry.id   AF-A0A9J6GUC0-F1
#
_cell.length_a   1.000
_cell.length_b   1.000
_cell.length_c   1.000
_cell.angle_alpha   90.00
_cell.angle_beta   90.00
_cell.angle_gamma   90.00
#
_symmetry.space_group_name_H-M   'P 1'
#
loop_
_entity.id
_entity.type
_entity.pdbx_description
1 polymer ?
#
loop_
_entity_poly.entity_id
_entity_poly.type
_entity_poly.pdbx_seq_one_letter_code
_entity_poly.pdbx_strand_id
1 'polypeptide(L)'
;MEKGVPIVGAALSQKAPGTDAGLPIVEGLIGGERVRVLRDTGCNTAIVKRCLVRDRDLTGTSSPVCLLDRSVLMLPEASIVVDTPYFTGRLRVKCLDSPLYDLVLGNVEGVRPGSTVRTPTGGREPALSDNRRQSRGVGGKKLSKRAWVRVCRIA
;
A
#
# COMPACT_ATOMS: atom_id res chain seq x y z
N MET A 1 -1.62 -20.65 -19.94
CA MET A 1 -0.92 -19.43 -19.49
C MET A 1 -0.62 -19.61 -18.00
N GLU A 2 0.60 -19.96 -17.64
CA GLU A 2 1.03 -19.99 -16.24
C GLU A 2 1.03 -18.57 -15.68
N LYS A 3 0.23 -18.30 -14.66
CA LYS A 3 0.34 -17.06 -13.88
C LYS A 3 1.45 -17.30 -12.85
N GLY A 4 2.60 -16.66 -13.05
CA GLY A 4 3.72 -16.72 -12.10
C GLY A 4 3.31 -16.32 -10.69
N VAL A 5 4.02 -16.84 -9.69
CA VAL A 5 3.73 -16.57 -8.27
C VAL A 5 3.94 -15.07 -7.99
N PRO A 6 2.95 -14.37 -7.37
CA PRO A 6 3.11 -12.97 -7.01
C PRO A 6 4.25 -12.78 -6.01
N ILE A 7 5.09 -11.77 -6.25
CA ILE A 7 6.18 -11.37 -5.36
C ILE A 7 5.74 -10.15 -4.58
N VAL A 8 5.94 -10.21 -3.28
CA VAL A 8 5.52 -9.18 -2.33
C VAL A 8 6.76 -8.54 -1.71
N GLY A 9 6.91 -7.25 -1.93
CA GLY A 9 7.95 -6.41 -1.32
C GLY A 9 7.68 -6.01 0.13
N ALA A 10 6.85 -6.75 0.86
CA ALA A 10 6.44 -6.41 2.22
C ALA A 10 7.24 -7.23 3.24
N ALA A 11 7.80 -6.54 4.23
CA ALA A 11 8.44 -7.17 5.38
C ALA A 11 7.41 -7.42 6.47
N LEU A 12 7.40 -8.65 7.01
CA LEU A 12 6.76 -8.94 8.29
C LEU A 12 7.71 -8.46 9.40
N SER A 13 7.23 -7.56 10.26
CA SER A 13 8.02 -7.08 11.40
C SER A 13 7.42 -7.59 12.71
N GLN A 14 8.24 -8.24 13.53
CA GLN A 14 7.90 -8.60 14.91
C GLN A 14 8.14 -7.43 15.90
N LYS A 15 8.65 -6.28 15.43
CA LYS A 15 8.99 -5.10 16.23
C LYS A 15 8.00 -3.95 15.96
N ALA A 16 7.73 -3.14 17.00
CA ALA A 16 6.89 -1.95 16.93
C ALA A 16 7.26 -1.05 15.73
N PRO A 17 6.25 -0.48 15.02
CA PRO A 17 6.47 0.26 13.79
C PRO A 17 7.41 1.45 14.04
N GLY A 18 8.56 1.44 13.35
CA GLY A 18 9.48 2.58 13.29
C GLY A 18 8.91 3.71 12.44
N THR A 19 9.61 4.85 12.41
CA THR A 19 9.17 6.07 11.71
C THR A 19 8.93 5.80 10.22
N ASP A 20 7.69 5.96 9.77
CA ASP A 20 7.16 5.81 8.41
C ASP A 20 7.69 6.85 7.39
N ALA A 21 8.80 7.53 7.70
CA ALA A 21 9.34 8.65 6.92
C ALA A 21 9.78 8.18 5.52
N GLY A 22 8.98 8.52 4.50
CA GLY A 22 9.27 8.28 3.08
C GLY A 22 8.44 7.18 2.43
N LEU A 23 7.64 6.42 3.19
CA LEU A 23 6.71 5.44 2.62
C LEU A 23 5.38 6.13 2.25
N PRO A 24 4.78 5.80 1.09
CA PRO A 24 3.54 6.42 0.61
C PRO A 24 2.31 5.85 1.35
N ILE A 25 2.22 6.16 2.64
CA ILE A 25 1.15 5.68 3.54
C ILE A 25 0.04 6.71 3.64
N VAL A 26 -1.20 6.25 3.55
CA VAL A 26 -2.41 7.07 3.68
C VAL A 26 -3.44 6.38 4.56
N GLU A 27 -4.44 7.11 5.02
CA GLU A 27 -5.65 6.52 5.59
C GLU A 27 -6.64 6.14 4.49
N GLY A 28 -7.48 5.15 4.76
CA GLY A 28 -8.66 4.84 3.97
C GLY A 28 -9.63 3.94 4.72
N LEU A 29 -10.54 3.32 3.98
CA LEU A 29 -11.63 2.52 4.53
C LEU A 29 -11.69 1.13 3.89
N ILE A 30 -11.94 0.12 4.71
CA ILE A 30 -12.35 -1.23 4.28
C ILE A 30 -13.69 -1.55 4.93
N GLY A 31 -14.74 -1.70 4.13
CA GLY A 31 -16.08 -1.98 4.66
C GLY A 31 -16.59 -0.96 5.70
N GLY A 32 -16.07 0.28 5.67
CA GLY A 32 -16.36 1.37 6.62
C GLY A 32 -15.38 1.50 7.79
N GLU A 33 -14.46 0.55 7.98
CA GLU A 33 -13.44 0.60 9.05
C GLU A 33 -12.19 1.36 8.58
N ARG A 34 -11.67 2.27 9.42
CA ARG A 34 -10.48 3.09 9.13
C ARG A 34 -9.22 2.24 9.21
N VAL A 35 -8.38 2.34 8.18
CA VAL A 35 -7.18 1.51 8.03
C VAL A 35 -5.99 2.33 7.55
N ARG A 36 -4.77 1.89 7.89
CA ARG A 36 -3.53 2.42 7.31
C ARG A 36 -3.15 1.65 6.04
N VAL A 37 -2.97 2.40 4.96
CA VAL A 37 -2.77 1.85 3.61
C VAL A 37 -1.39 2.22 3.08
N LEU A 38 -0.59 1.21 2.76
CA LEU A 38 0.69 1.38 2.07
C LEU A 38 0.51 1.19 0.56
N ARG A 39 0.98 2.14 -0.26
CA ARG A 39 1.17 1.89 -1.70
C ARG A 39 2.55 1.29 -1.95
N ASP A 40 2.62 0.01 -2.29
CA ASP A 40 3.88 -0.69 -2.53
C ASP A 40 4.08 -1.02 -4.03
N THR A 41 4.92 -0.24 -4.72
CA THR A 41 5.23 -0.51 -6.15
C THR A 41 6.14 -1.72 -6.35
N GLY A 42 6.76 -2.26 -5.29
CA GLY A 42 7.54 -3.50 -5.33
C GLY A 42 6.71 -4.77 -5.20
N CYS A 43 5.41 -4.64 -4.92
CA CYS A 43 4.46 -5.73 -4.81
C CYS A 43 3.55 -5.80 -6.06
N ASN A 44 3.18 -6.99 -6.53
CA ASN A 44 2.24 -7.18 -7.65
C ASN A 44 0.85 -7.72 -7.22
N THR A 45 0.57 -7.75 -5.92
CA THR A 45 -0.72 -8.15 -5.36
C THR A 45 -1.19 -7.18 -4.27
N ALA A 46 -2.43 -7.31 -3.82
CA ALA A 46 -2.95 -6.54 -2.69
C ALA A 46 -3.07 -7.46 -1.47
N ILE A 47 -2.64 -6.99 -0.30
CA ILE A 47 -2.65 -7.75 0.95
C ILE A 47 -3.44 -6.99 1.99
N VAL A 48 -4.34 -7.67 2.68
CA VAL A 48 -5.12 -7.14 3.79
C VAL A 48 -4.85 -7.95 5.06
N LYS A 49 -4.89 -7.28 6.20
CA LYS A 49 -4.88 -7.94 7.51
C LYS A 49 -6.13 -8.82 7.67
N ARG A 50 -5.95 -10.11 7.98
CA ARG A 50 -7.03 -11.12 7.98
C ARG A 50 -8.22 -10.74 8.86
N CYS A 51 -7.97 -10.11 10.01
CA CYS A 51 -9.03 -9.71 10.95
C CYS A 51 -9.96 -8.60 10.43
N LEU A 52 -9.57 -7.88 9.37
CA LEU A 52 -10.39 -6.86 8.71
C LEU A 52 -11.32 -7.46 7.64
N VAL A 53 -11.21 -8.77 7.39
CA VAL A 53 -11.99 -9.48 6.38
C VAL A 53 -13.05 -10.33 7.07
N ARG A 54 -14.31 -10.12 6.73
CA ARG A 54 -15.41 -10.96 7.21
C ARG A 54 -15.37 -12.30 6.48
N ASP A 55 -15.78 -13.38 7.14
CA ASP A 55 -15.74 -14.72 6.54
C ASP A 55 -16.55 -14.83 5.25
N ARG A 56 -17.68 -14.11 5.16
CA ARG A 56 -18.51 -14.03 3.95
C ARG A 56 -17.81 -13.37 2.75
N ASP A 57 -16.77 -12.58 3.00
CA ASP A 57 -16.02 -11.88 1.96
C ASP A 57 -14.84 -12.75 1.45
N LEU A 58 -14.55 -13.89 2.08
CA LEU A 58 -13.61 -14.88 1.57
C LEU A 58 -14.15 -15.56 0.32
N THR A 59 -13.26 -15.83 -0.62
CA THR A 59 -13.60 -16.50 -1.89
C THR A 59 -13.57 -18.03 -1.79
N GLY A 60 -13.08 -18.57 -0.67
CA GLY A 60 -12.80 -20.01 -0.51
C GLY A 60 -11.53 -20.49 -1.22
N THR A 61 -10.81 -19.61 -1.93
CA THR A 61 -9.57 -19.95 -2.63
C THR A 61 -8.34 -19.46 -1.86
N SER A 62 -7.22 -20.17 -2.04
CA SER A 62 -5.91 -19.77 -1.54
C SER A 62 -4.88 -19.87 -2.66
N SER A 63 -3.87 -19.01 -2.66
CA SER A 63 -2.78 -19.10 -3.64
C SER A 63 -1.43 -18.76 -3.01
N PRO A 64 -0.32 -19.24 -3.61
CA PRO A 64 1.01 -18.93 -3.10
C PRO A 64 1.33 -17.43 -3.27
N VAL A 65 2.11 -16.91 -2.34
CA VAL A 65 2.68 -15.58 -2.31
C VAL A 65 4.13 -15.69 -1.86
N CYS A 66 5.06 -15.16 -2.64
CA CYS A 66 6.49 -15.16 -2.31
C CYS A 66 6.86 -13.86 -1.59
N LEU A 67 7.44 -13.99 -0.39
CA LEU A 67 7.89 -12.86 0.42
C LEU A 67 9.37 -12.52 0.17
N LEU A 68 9.82 -11.39 0.72
CA LEU A 68 11.17 -10.86 0.56
C LEU A 68 12.29 -11.83 0.99
N ASP A 69 12.03 -12.68 1.98
CA ASP A 69 12.96 -13.69 2.49
C ASP A 69 12.93 -15.00 1.67
N ARG A 70 12.21 -15.01 0.54
CA ARG A 70 11.94 -16.16 -0.33
C ARG A 70 11.03 -17.23 0.28
N SER A 71 10.42 -16.97 1.44
CA SER A 71 9.36 -17.84 1.93
C SER A 71 8.14 -17.75 1.01
N VAL A 72 7.44 -18.89 0.86
CA VAL A 72 6.20 -18.96 0.09
C VAL A 72 5.06 -19.27 1.05
N LEU A 73 4.09 -18.37 1.13
CA LEU A 73 2.90 -18.54 1.97
C LEU A 73 1.68 -18.83 1.10
N MET A 74 0.88 -19.83 1.48
CA MET A 74 -0.44 -20.07 0.91
C MET A 74 -1.45 -19.15 1.61
N LEU A 75 -1.84 -18.06 0.96
CA LEU A 75 -2.71 -17.06 1.55
C LEU A 75 -4.15 -17.18 1.02
N PRO A 76 -5.17 -17.12 1.89
CA PRO A 76 -6.57 -17.02 1.48
C PRO A 76 -6.82 -15.76 0.65
N GLU A 77 -7.74 -15.84 -0.30
CA GLU A 77 -8.20 -14.71 -1.10
C GLU A 77 -9.59 -14.24 -0.67
N ALA A 78 -9.75 -12.92 -0.57
CA ALA A 78 -11.01 -12.25 -0.27
C ALA A 78 -11.37 -11.23 -1.34
N SER A 79 -12.66 -10.87 -1.41
CA SER A 79 -13.21 -9.81 -2.25
C SER A 79 -13.81 -8.74 -1.36
N ILE A 80 -13.08 -7.63 -1.17
CA ILE A 80 -13.46 -6.56 -0.23
C ILE A 80 -13.80 -5.27 -0.95
N VAL A 81 -14.56 -4.39 -0.29
CA VAL A 81 -14.80 -3.01 -0.75
C VAL A 81 -13.80 -2.08 -0.06
N VAL A 82 -13.03 -1.39 -0.87
CA VAL A 82 -11.95 -0.49 -0.46
C VAL A 82 -12.30 0.93 -0.89
N ASP A 83 -12.08 1.90 -0.01
CA ASP A 83 -12.12 3.31 -0.36
C ASP A 83 -10.88 4.02 0.17
N THR A 84 -9.94 4.30 -0.73
CA THR A 84 -8.64 4.88 -0.41
C THR A 84 -8.25 5.88 -1.51
N PRO A 85 -7.34 6.81 -1.23
CA PRO A 85 -6.80 7.69 -2.26
C PRO A 85 -6.18 6.96 -3.47
N TYR A 86 -5.69 5.74 -3.29
CA TYR A 86 -5.04 4.94 -4.33
C TYR A 86 -6.00 4.03 -5.09
N PHE A 87 -7.14 3.65 -4.50
CA PHE A 87 -8.12 2.75 -5.10
C PHE A 87 -9.48 2.89 -4.40
N THR A 88 -10.54 2.95 -5.19
CA THR A 88 -11.93 2.89 -4.69
C THR A 88 -12.69 1.84 -5.50
N GLY A 89 -13.36 0.91 -4.82
CA GLY A 89 -14.18 -0.13 -5.45
C GLY A 89 -14.00 -1.50 -4.81
N ARG A 90 -14.42 -2.55 -5.53
CA ARG A 90 -14.24 -3.95 -5.11
C ARG A 90 -12.89 -4.47 -5.56
N LEU A 91 -12.14 -5.07 -4.64
CA LEU A 91 -10.77 -5.52 -4.87
C LEU A 91 -10.57 -6.96 -4.38
N ARG A 92 -9.90 -7.79 -5.19
CA ARG A 92 -9.40 -9.10 -4.77
C ARG A 92 -8.07 -8.92 -4.03
N VAL A 93 -7.99 -9.49 -2.84
CA VAL A 93 -6.85 -9.31 -1.93
C VAL A 93 -6.44 -10.64 -1.29
N LYS A 94 -5.17 -10.75 -0.91
CA LYS A 94 -4.64 -11.84 -0.09
C LYS A 94 -4.74 -11.50 1.38
N CYS A 95 -5.12 -12.46 2.20
CA CYS A 95 -5.28 -12.27 3.64
C CYS A 95 -4.03 -12.74 4.37
N LEU A 96 -3.43 -11.86 5.15
CA LEU A 96 -2.26 -12.17 6.00
C LEU A 96 -2.60 -11.83 7.45
N ASP A 97 -2.23 -12.67 8.41
CA ASP A 97 -2.70 -12.51 9.79
C ASP A 97 -2.06 -11.31 10.50
N SER A 98 -0.75 -11.11 10.33
CA SER A 98 0.02 -10.08 11.05
C SER A 98 0.93 -9.24 10.14
N PRO A 99 0.41 -8.56 9.10
CA PRO A 99 1.17 -7.59 8.32
C PRO A 99 1.46 -6.32 9.12
N LEU A 100 2.50 -5.58 8.71
CA LEU A 100 2.87 -4.28 9.32
C LEU A 100 1.82 -3.17 9.07
N TYR A 101 1.16 -3.22 7.93
CA TYR A 101 0.09 -2.30 7.53
C TYR A 101 -1.22 -3.05 7.34
N ASP A 102 -2.34 -2.35 7.55
CA ASP A 102 -3.67 -2.95 7.48
C ASP A 102 -4.04 -3.35 6.04
N LEU A 103 -3.62 -2.54 5.07
CA LEU A 103 -3.76 -2.80 3.64
C LEU A 103 -2.47 -2.41 2.90
N VAL A 104 -1.98 -3.31 2.06
CA VAL A 104 -0.89 -3.06 1.11
C VAL A 104 -1.45 -3.14 -0.29
N LEU A 105 -1.32 -2.07 -1.07
CA LEU A 105 -1.74 -2.00 -2.47
C LEU A 105 -0.53 -2.12 -3.39
N GLY A 106 -0.39 -3.28 -4.01
CA GLY A 106 0.58 -3.54 -5.07
C GLY A 106 0.18 -2.99 -6.44
N ASN A 107 0.92 -3.39 -7.47
CA ASN A 107 0.66 -3.12 -8.87
C ASN A 107 -0.49 -4.00 -9.40
N VAL A 108 -1.70 -3.73 -8.91
CA VAL A 108 -2.94 -4.36 -9.38
C VAL A 108 -3.75 -3.37 -10.22
N GLU A 109 -4.60 -3.89 -11.10
CA GLU A 109 -5.40 -3.06 -12.00
C GLU A 109 -6.26 -2.05 -11.23
N GLY A 110 -6.30 -0.80 -11.73
CA GLY A 110 -7.06 0.29 -11.12
C GLY A 110 -6.37 0.99 -9.94
N VAL A 111 -5.27 0.46 -9.40
CA VAL A 111 -4.49 1.14 -8.35
C VAL A 111 -3.67 2.28 -8.93
N ARG A 112 -3.81 3.46 -8.31
CA ARG A 112 -3.14 4.69 -8.74
C ARG A 112 -1.67 4.75 -8.28
N PRO A 113 -0.82 5.54 -8.97
CA PRO A 113 0.52 5.85 -8.49
C PRO A 113 0.51 6.61 -7.16
N GLY A 114 1.56 6.43 -6.36
CA GLY A 114 1.75 7.13 -5.07
C GLY A 114 1.76 8.66 -5.18
N SER A 115 2.05 9.22 -6.35
CA SER A 115 2.11 10.67 -6.59
C SER A 115 0.74 11.34 -6.76
N THR A 116 -0.34 10.57 -6.90
CA THR A 116 -1.70 11.08 -7.14
C THR A 116 -2.64 10.65 -6.03
N VAL A 117 -2.42 11.15 -4.82
CA VAL A 117 -3.35 10.98 -3.69
C VAL A 117 -4.58 11.85 -3.97
N ARG A 118 -5.77 11.23 -4.10
CA ARG A 118 -7.04 12.01 -4.05
C ARG A 118 -7.21 12.54 -2.63
N THR A 119 -7.31 13.85 -2.47
CA THR A 119 -7.82 14.45 -1.24
C THR A 119 -9.32 14.16 -1.12
N PRO A 120 -9.84 13.82 0.08
CA PRO A 120 -11.27 13.69 0.29
C PRO A 120 -11.96 15.02 0.00
N THR A 121 -12.98 15.01 -0.85
CA THR A 121 -13.81 16.20 -1.12
C THR A 121 -14.75 16.43 0.05
N GLY A 122 -14.53 17.49 0.84
CA GLY A 122 -15.53 18.06 1.74
C GLY A 122 -15.09 18.27 3.19
N GLY A 123 -14.55 19.46 3.49
CA GLY A 123 -14.28 19.94 4.85
C GLY A 123 -13.69 21.35 4.82
N ARG A 124 -14.49 22.34 5.24
CA ARG A 124 -14.26 23.78 5.33
C ARG A 124 -12.79 24.18 5.56
N GLU A 125 -12.21 24.99 4.67
CA GLU A 125 -10.95 25.72 4.93
C GLU A 125 -11.09 26.53 6.22
N PRO A 126 -10.20 26.37 7.22
CA PRO A 126 -9.95 27.43 8.16
C PRO A 126 -9.03 28.45 7.48
N ALA A 127 -9.48 29.71 7.54
CA ALA A 127 -8.87 30.86 6.90
C ALA A 127 -7.36 30.97 7.13
N LEU A 128 -6.68 31.39 6.06
CA LEU A 128 -5.40 32.10 6.07
C LEU A 128 -5.28 32.99 7.32
N SER A 129 -4.27 32.72 8.15
CA SER A 129 -3.63 33.77 8.95
C SER A 129 -2.19 33.89 8.49
N ASP A 130 -1.93 34.95 7.73
CA ASP A 130 -0.61 35.44 7.37
C ASP A 130 0.30 35.47 8.60
N ASN A 131 1.45 34.81 8.52
CA ASN A 131 2.59 35.21 9.33
C ASN A 131 3.86 35.24 8.49
N ARG A 132 4.05 36.42 7.87
CA ARG A 132 5.27 36.84 7.21
C ARG A 132 6.42 36.87 8.23
N ARG A 133 7.33 35.90 8.15
CA ARG A 133 8.70 36.07 8.64
C ARG A 133 9.70 35.49 7.64
N GLN A 134 10.49 36.39 7.08
CA GLN A 134 11.61 36.11 6.20
C GLN A 134 12.77 35.47 6.99
N SER A 135 13.38 34.43 6.42
CA SER A 135 14.82 34.23 6.52
C SER A 135 15.34 33.29 5.42
N ARG A 136 15.91 33.92 4.39
CA ARG A 136 17.19 33.62 3.74
C ARG A 136 17.62 32.14 3.59
N GLY A 137 17.59 31.68 2.34
CA GLY A 137 18.69 31.05 1.60
C GLY A 137 19.26 29.70 2.07
N VAL A 138 19.26 28.70 1.18
CA VAL A 138 20.47 28.12 0.55
C VAL A 138 20.10 26.93 -0.35
N GLY A 139 20.56 26.98 -1.60
CA GLY A 139 21.20 25.86 -2.30
C GLY A 139 20.38 24.63 -2.64
N GLY A 140 19.81 24.61 -3.84
CA GLY A 140 19.28 23.39 -4.45
C GLY A 140 20.37 22.37 -4.79
N LYS A 141 20.01 21.09 -4.68
CA LYS A 141 20.57 19.99 -5.49
C LYS A 141 19.43 19.08 -5.90
N LYS A 142 19.08 19.13 -7.20
CA LYS A 142 18.13 18.20 -7.82
C LYS A 142 18.76 16.81 -7.81
N LEU A 143 18.22 15.87 -7.04
CA LEU A 143 18.66 14.48 -7.11
C LEU A 143 18.04 13.84 -8.36
N SER A 144 18.92 13.53 -9.31
CA SER A 144 18.65 12.87 -10.59
C SER A 144 17.88 11.56 -10.39
N LYS A 145 16.73 11.42 -11.06
CA LYS A 145 15.85 10.22 -11.08
C LYS A 145 16.45 9.05 -11.89
N ARG A 146 17.77 8.85 -11.90
CA ARG A 146 18.45 7.81 -12.67
C ARG A 146 19.31 6.92 -11.76
N ALA A 147 18.70 6.13 -10.89
CA ALA A 147 19.46 5.12 -10.13
C ALA A 147 18.61 4.02 -9.46
N TRP A 148 17.50 3.54 -10.03
CA TRP A 148 16.83 2.34 -9.51
C TRP A 148 16.24 1.50 -10.64
N VAL A 149 17.10 0.97 -11.51
CA VAL A 149 16.78 -0.20 -12.35
C VAL A 149 18.02 -1.09 -12.41
N ARG A 150 18.15 -1.96 -11.41
CA ARG A 150 18.85 -3.24 -11.55
C ARG A 150 18.48 -4.13 -10.36
N VAL A 151 18.34 -5.43 -10.64
CA VAL A 151 17.82 -6.52 -9.79
C VAL A 151 16.28 -6.61 -9.89
N CYS A 152 15.62 -7.56 -10.55
CA CYS A 152 15.97 -8.89 -11.03
C CYS A 152 15.53 -9.10 -12.50
N ARG A 153 16.50 -9.35 -13.39
CA ARG A 153 16.35 -10.36 -14.44
C ARG A 153 16.88 -11.65 -13.81
N ILE A 154 16.04 -12.67 -13.69
CA ILE A 154 16.34 -14.12 -13.72
C ILE A 154 15.00 -14.80 -13.41
N ALA A 155 14.36 -15.25 -14.48
CA ALA A 155 13.55 -16.46 -14.65
C ALA A 155 12.92 -16.33 -16.04
#